data_AF-A0A963XGL6-F1
#
_entry.id   AF-A0A963XGL6-F1
#
_cell.length_a   1.000
_cell.length_b   1.000
_cell.length_c   1.000
_cell.angle_alpha   90.00
_cell.angle_beta   90.00
_cell.angle_gamma   90.00
#
_symmetry.space_group_name_H-M   'P 1'
#
loop_
_entity.id
_entity.type
_entity.pdbx_description
1 polymer ?
#
loop_
_entity_poly.entity_id
_entity_poly.type
_entity_poly.pdbx_seq_one_letter_code
_entity_poly.pdbx_strand_id
1 'polypeptide(L)'
;MNAVEIEEAISNLAEQPFDAEEFPFAFLEAFGNKATTIKRLRSGTSNKSDVDGVLQTNNIHLKVAEDGAVADALAALKSSPATTKARAKFILATDGKDFQAEDLNSGEVIVCEYPDFPDHFGFFLPLAGISTVKQIRESAFDIKATGR
;
A
#
# COMPACT_ATOMS: atom_id res chain seq x y z
N MET A 1 -3.04 -7.43 13.72
CA MET A 1 -3.42 -7.61 12.32
C MET A 1 -2.78 -8.88 11.80
N ASN A 2 -3.62 -9.84 11.45
CA ASN A 2 -3.26 -11.02 10.66
C ASN A 2 -3.63 -10.78 9.18
N ALA A 3 -3.27 -11.72 8.29
CA ALA A 3 -3.52 -11.56 6.85
C ALA A 3 -5.00 -11.44 6.47
N VAL A 4 -5.90 -12.14 7.17
CA VAL A 4 -7.36 -12.10 6.91
C VAL A 4 -7.95 -10.75 7.29
N GLU A 5 -7.55 -10.20 8.44
CA GLU A 5 -7.96 -8.84 8.86
C GLU A 5 -7.48 -7.76 7.88
N ILE A 6 -6.30 -7.95 7.29
CA ILE A 6 -5.73 -7.03 6.30
C ILE A 6 -6.50 -7.12 4.98
N GLU A 7 -6.75 -8.33 4.49
CA GLU A 7 -7.53 -8.58 3.27
C GLU A 7 -8.93 -7.93 3.36
N GLU A 8 -9.62 -8.13 4.48
CA GLU A 8 -10.94 -7.53 4.72
C GLU A 8 -10.86 -6.00 4.78
N ALA A 9 -9.88 -5.44 5.50
CA ALA A 9 -9.71 -4.00 5.61
C ALA A 9 -9.41 -3.34 4.25
N ILE A 10 -8.62 -4.00 3.40
CA ILE A 10 -8.28 -3.53 2.07
C ILE A 10 -9.47 -3.64 1.11
N SER A 11 -10.22 -4.74 1.17
CA SER A 11 -11.44 -4.92 0.37
C SER A 11 -12.46 -3.82 0.70
N ASN A 12 -12.71 -3.58 1.99
CA ASN A 12 -13.59 -2.51 2.45
C ASN A 12 -13.11 -1.11 2.02
N LEU A 13 -11.80 -0.89 1.91
CA LEU A 13 -11.22 0.38 1.44
C LEU A 13 -11.46 0.59 -0.06
N ALA A 14 -11.38 -0.47 -0.86
CA ALA A 14 -11.61 -0.39 -2.31
C ALA A 14 -13.09 -0.22 -2.67
N GLU A 15 -14.01 -0.73 -1.86
CA GLU A 15 -15.45 -0.57 -2.06
C GLU A 15 -15.98 0.84 -1.74
N GLN A 16 -15.25 1.59 -0.91
CA GLN A 16 -15.61 2.96 -0.56
C GLN A 16 -15.30 3.94 -1.70
N PRO A 17 -16.04 5.07 -1.81
CA PRO A 17 -15.68 6.15 -2.70
C PRO A 17 -14.24 6.59 -2.43
N PHE A 18 -13.45 6.73 -3.50
CA PHE A 18 -12.05 7.13 -3.37
C PHE A 18 -11.94 8.55 -2.79
N ASP A 19 -11.24 8.64 -1.65
CA ASP A 19 -10.89 9.90 -0.99
C ASP A 19 -9.38 10.08 -1.06
N ALA A 20 -8.93 11.02 -1.90
CA ALA A 20 -7.52 11.30 -2.14
C ALA A 20 -6.76 11.75 -0.87
N GLU A 21 -7.42 12.43 0.07
CA GLU A 21 -6.80 12.96 1.27
C GLU A 21 -6.67 11.88 2.36
N GLU A 22 -7.65 10.98 2.43
CA GLU A 22 -7.72 9.92 3.44
C GLU A 22 -7.06 8.61 3.01
N PHE A 23 -7.07 8.29 1.70
CA PHE A 23 -6.57 7.01 1.18
C PHE A 23 -5.17 6.63 1.67
N PRO A 24 -4.14 7.51 1.63
CA PRO A 24 -2.81 7.14 2.10
C PRO A 24 -2.78 6.66 3.55
N PHE A 25 -3.64 7.23 4.40
CA PHE A 25 -3.69 6.93 5.82
C PHE A 25 -4.52 5.67 6.07
N ALA A 26 -5.68 5.56 5.43
CA ALA A 26 -6.53 4.38 5.51
C ALA A 26 -5.81 3.12 5.01
N PHE A 27 -5.05 3.22 3.92
CA PHE A 27 -4.19 2.14 3.43
C PHE A 27 -3.17 1.72 4.49
N LEU A 28 -2.45 2.68 5.10
CA LEU A 28 -1.47 2.36 6.14
C LEU A 28 -2.12 1.74 7.39
N GLU A 29 -3.32 2.19 7.78
CA GLU A 29 -4.09 1.62 8.88
C GLU A 29 -4.51 0.17 8.60
N ALA A 30 -4.91 -0.13 7.35
CA ALA A 30 -5.25 -1.47 6.91
C ALA A 30 -4.06 -2.46 7.00
N PHE A 31 -2.81 -1.96 7.00
CA PHE A 31 -1.60 -2.76 7.27
C PHE A 31 -1.08 -2.65 8.72
N GLY A 32 -1.89 -2.12 9.64
CA GLY A 32 -1.65 -2.18 11.07
C GLY A 32 -0.87 -0.98 11.65
N ASN A 33 -0.79 0.13 10.92
CA ASN A 33 -0.24 1.35 11.48
C ASN A 33 -1.13 1.88 12.62
N LYS A 34 -0.50 2.19 13.76
CA LYS A 34 -1.22 2.76 14.92
C LYS A 34 -1.67 4.18 14.61
N ALA A 35 -2.83 4.57 15.15
CA ALA A 35 -3.38 5.92 15.02
C ALA A 35 -2.38 7.04 15.40
N THR A 36 -1.47 6.80 16.35
CA THR A 36 -0.42 7.77 16.72
C THR A 36 0.60 7.98 15.60
N THR A 37 0.96 6.93 14.86
CA THR A 37 1.83 7.01 13.68
C THR A 37 1.13 7.78 12.56
N ILE A 38 -0.14 7.45 12.29
CA ILE A 38 -0.96 8.12 11.29
C ILE A 38 -1.08 9.62 11.58
N LYS A 39 -1.39 10.00 12.82
CA LYS A 39 -1.46 11.40 13.24
C LYS A 39 -0.15 12.16 12.98
N ARG A 40 1.01 11.53 13.25
CA ARG A 40 2.33 12.15 13.02
C ARG A 40 2.70 12.27 11.55
N LEU A 41 2.24 11.34 10.72
CA LEU A 41 2.39 11.43 9.27
C LEU A 41 1.51 12.56 8.72
N ARG A 42 0.24 12.62 9.14
CA ARG A 42 -0.72 13.64 8.74
C ARG A 42 -0.29 15.05 9.16
N SER A 43 0.24 15.20 10.38
CA SER A 43 0.74 16.50 10.87
C SER A 43 2.09 16.92 10.29
N GLY A 44 2.71 16.15 9.39
CA GLY A 44 4.04 16.44 8.83
C GLY A 44 5.21 16.23 9.82
N THR A 45 4.93 15.79 11.05
CA THR A 45 5.98 15.61 12.07
C THR A 45 6.96 14.52 11.64
N SER A 46 6.46 13.37 11.21
CA SER A 46 7.28 12.26 10.69
C SER A 46 7.23 12.08 9.18
N ASN A 47 6.30 12.74 8.48
CA ASN A 47 6.28 12.73 7.02
C ASN A 47 7.38 13.67 6.50
N LYS A 48 8.32 13.12 5.74
CA LYS A 48 9.44 13.84 5.11
C LYS A 48 9.46 13.67 3.60
N SER A 49 8.30 13.42 3.00
CA SER A 49 8.14 13.40 1.55
C SER A 49 8.59 14.72 0.95
N ASP A 50 9.30 14.64 -0.17
CA ASP A 50 9.74 15.77 -1.00
C ASP A 50 8.95 15.89 -2.31
N VAL A 51 7.96 15.01 -2.53
CA VAL A 51 7.13 14.95 -3.75
C VAL A 51 5.64 15.10 -3.43
N ASP A 52 5.30 15.76 -2.32
CA ASP A 52 3.92 15.98 -1.89
C ASP A 52 3.11 14.67 -1.79
N GLY A 53 3.59 13.78 -0.90
CA GLY A 53 2.99 12.48 -0.61
C GLY A 53 3.19 12.09 0.86
N VAL A 54 2.92 10.83 1.18
CA VAL A 54 3.07 10.26 2.52
C VAL A 54 4.28 9.34 2.55
N LEU A 55 5.35 9.79 3.23
CA LEU A 55 6.56 9.01 3.41
C LEU A 55 6.65 8.43 4.83
N GLN A 56 6.65 7.10 4.92
CA GLN A 56 6.92 6.37 6.14
C GLN A 56 8.31 5.70 6.08
N THR A 57 9.23 6.18 6.91
CA THR A 57 10.62 5.66 6.99
C THR A 57 10.67 4.15 7.23
N ASN A 58 11.54 3.46 6.48
CA ASN A 58 11.75 2.01 6.43
C ASN A 58 10.57 1.17 5.90
N ASN A 59 9.51 1.81 5.41
CA ASN A 59 8.27 1.14 5.00
C ASN A 59 7.87 1.52 3.58
N ILE A 60 7.23 2.67 3.36
CA ILE A 60 6.59 3.01 2.09
C ILE A 60 6.62 4.51 1.80
N HIS A 61 6.69 4.87 0.52
CA HIS A 61 6.43 6.22 0.04
C HIS A 61 5.22 6.20 -0.92
N LEU A 62 4.15 6.88 -0.53
CA LEU A 62 2.89 6.87 -1.25
C LEU A 62 2.57 8.27 -1.79
N LYS A 63 2.08 8.36 -3.03
CA LYS A 63 1.57 9.61 -3.60
C LYS A 63 0.23 9.39 -4.29
N VAL A 64 -0.75 10.23 -3.96
CA VAL A 64 -1.97 10.31 -4.77
C VAL A 64 -1.69 11.26 -5.94
N ALA A 65 -1.98 10.79 -7.15
CA ALA A 65 -1.74 11.49 -8.39
C ALA A 65 -3.02 12.21 -8.87
N GLU A 66 -2.85 13.13 -9.80
CA GLU A 66 -3.97 13.63 -10.61
C GLU A 66 -4.43 12.55 -11.60
N ASP A 67 -5.65 12.70 -12.10
CA ASP A 67 -6.27 11.76 -13.05
C ASP A 67 -5.35 11.48 -14.26
N GLY A 68 -4.97 10.22 -14.44
CA GLY A 68 -4.09 9.77 -15.53
C GLY A 68 -2.59 10.05 -15.32
N ALA A 69 -2.17 10.61 -14.17
CA ALA A 69 -0.78 10.93 -13.85
C ALA A 69 -0.10 9.90 -12.93
N VAL A 70 -0.68 8.70 -12.78
CA VAL A 70 -0.18 7.67 -11.86
C VAL A 70 1.24 7.22 -12.20
N ALA A 71 1.55 7.01 -13.48
CA ALA A 71 2.89 6.61 -13.93
C ALA A 71 3.95 7.68 -13.62
N ASP A 72 3.62 8.96 -13.85
CA ASP A 72 4.51 10.09 -13.53
C ASP A 72 4.73 10.22 -12.02
N ALA A 73 3.67 10.03 -11.23
CA ALA A 73 3.77 10.02 -9.76
C ALA A 73 4.66 8.87 -9.25
N LEU A 74 4.53 7.67 -9.82
CA LEU A 74 5.38 6.53 -9.49
C LEU A 74 6.86 6.81 -9.85
N ALA A 75 7.11 7.37 -11.03
CA ALA A 75 8.45 7.75 -11.46
C ALA A 75 9.07 8.83 -10.53
N ALA A 76 8.27 9.80 -10.08
CA ALA A 76 8.68 10.82 -9.12
C ALA A 76 9.02 10.20 -7.74
N LEU A 77 8.20 9.27 -7.25
CA LEU A 77 8.48 8.51 -6.02
C LEU A 77 9.78 7.71 -6.14
N LYS A 78 10.02 7.06 -7.27
CA LYS A 78 11.23 6.27 -7.52
C LYS A 78 12.50 7.13 -7.58
N SER A 79 12.39 8.31 -8.18
CA SER A 79 13.52 9.24 -8.35
C SER A 79 13.78 10.11 -7.11
N SER A 80 12.86 10.11 -6.13
CA SER A 80 12.94 10.94 -4.94
C SER A 80 14.14 10.57 -4.05
N PRO A 81 15.03 11.55 -3.74
CA PRO A 81 16.08 11.37 -2.75
C PRO A 81 15.52 11.04 -1.35
N ALA A 82 14.34 11.55 -0.99
CA ALA A 82 13.71 11.23 0.29
C ALA A 82 13.32 9.74 0.38
N THR A 83 12.80 9.14 -0.70
CA THR A 83 12.51 7.69 -0.78
C THR A 83 13.74 6.86 -0.38
N THR A 84 14.87 7.16 -1.03
CA THR A 84 16.13 6.46 -0.80
C THR A 84 16.66 6.69 0.62
N LYS A 85 16.70 7.96 1.07
CA LYS A 85 17.18 8.33 2.42
C LYS A 85 16.36 7.68 3.53
N ALA A 86 15.05 7.60 3.31
CA ALA A 86 14.12 7.00 4.26
C ALA A 86 14.10 5.46 4.18
N ARG A 87 14.85 4.85 3.25
CA ARG A 87 14.89 3.39 3.04
C ARG A 87 13.48 2.82 2.84
N ALA A 88 12.65 3.51 2.07
CA ALA A 88 11.34 2.99 1.71
C ALA A 88 11.51 1.62 1.01
N LYS A 89 10.68 0.65 1.39
CA LYS A 89 10.66 -0.67 0.77
C LYS A 89 9.71 -0.69 -0.41
N PHE A 90 8.62 0.07 -0.32
CA PHE A 90 7.61 0.15 -1.36
C PHE A 90 7.43 1.59 -1.82
N ILE A 91 7.06 1.76 -3.08
CA ILE A 91 6.46 2.98 -3.61
C ILE A 91 5.08 2.66 -4.16
N LEU A 92 4.13 3.59 -3.99
CA LEU A 92 2.74 3.42 -4.44
C LEU A 92 2.22 4.74 -4.99
N ALA A 93 1.65 4.69 -6.19
CA ALA A 93 0.92 5.78 -6.80
C ALA A 93 -0.50 5.34 -7.20
N THR A 94 -1.48 6.21 -6.99
CA THR A 94 -2.86 5.99 -7.46
C THR A 94 -3.59 7.31 -7.64
N ASP A 95 -4.56 7.36 -8.55
CA ASP A 95 -5.50 8.47 -8.73
C ASP A 95 -6.95 8.05 -8.39
N GLY A 96 -7.13 6.86 -7.81
CA GLY A 96 -8.43 6.26 -7.53
C GLY A 96 -9.08 5.50 -8.69
N LYS A 97 -8.42 5.46 -9.86
CA LYS A 97 -8.82 4.64 -11.01
C LYS A 97 -7.73 3.65 -11.37
N ASP A 98 -6.50 4.13 -11.45
CA ASP A 98 -5.30 3.34 -11.67
C ASP A 98 -4.53 3.18 -10.35
N PHE A 99 -3.90 2.03 -10.17
CA PHE A 99 -3.08 1.70 -9.03
C PHE A 99 -1.75 1.10 -9.51
N GLN A 100 -0.65 1.73 -9.10
CA GLN A 100 0.68 1.25 -9.41
C GLN A 100 1.56 1.20 -8.17
N ALA A 101 2.32 0.14 -8.01
CA ALA A 101 3.26 0.00 -6.92
C ALA A 101 4.52 -0.76 -7.33
N GLU A 102 5.61 -0.51 -6.64
CA GLU A 102 6.88 -1.21 -6.83
C GLU A 102 7.53 -1.52 -5.47
N ASP A 103 8.00 -2.76 -5.31
CA ASP A 103 8.87 -3.15 -4.20
C ASP A 103 10.31 -2.87 -4.60
N LEU A 104 10.91 -1.87 -3.97
CA LEU A 104 12.25 -1.41 -4.25
C LEU A 104 13.34 -2.44 -3.86
N ASN A 105 13.00 -3.47 -3.08
CA ASN A 105 13.95 -4.52 -2.69
C ASN A 105 14.01 -5.63 -3.74
N SER A 106 12.86 -6.04 -4.29
CA SER A 106 12.75 -7.14 -5.25
C SER A 106 12.67 -6.66 -6.71
N GLY A 107 12.24 -5.42 -6.93
CA GLY A 107 11.90 -4.88 -8.25
C GLY A 107 10.55 -5.36 -8.78
N GLU A 108 9.74 -6.03 -7.96
CA GLU A 108 8.39 -6.47 -8.33
C GLU A 108 7.45 -5.26 -8.48
N VAL A 109 6.65 -5.25 -9.55
CA VAL A 109 5.76 -4.13 -9.90
C VAL A 109 4.32 -4.65 -10.04
N ILE A 110 3.38 -3.88 -9.50
CA ILE A 110 1.94 -4.06 -9.70
C ILE A 110 1.43 -2.89 -10.52
N VAL A 111 0.61 -3.21 -11.54
CA VAL A 111 -0.16 -2.24 -12.31
C VAL A 111 -1.55 -2.85 -12.49
N CYS A 112 -2.56 -2.22 -11.90
CA CYS A 112 -3.95 -2.66 -11.96
C CYS A 112 -4.91 -1.48 -11.88
N GLU A 113 -6.19 -1.73 -12.16
CA GLU A 113 -7.25 -0.77 -11.80
C GLU A 113 -7.41 -0.74 -10.27
N TYR A 114 -7.84 0.39 -9.73
CA TYR A 114 -8.06 0.57 -8.30
C TYR A 114 -9.04 -0.47 -7.72
N PRO A 115 -10.18 -0.82 -8.34
CA PRO A 115 -11.08 -1.84 -7.78
C PRO A 115 -10.43 -3.22 -7.60
N ASP A 116 -9.40 -3.53 -8.38
CA ASP A 116 -8.72 -4.83 -8.37
C ASP A 116 -7.50 -4.86 -7.45
N PHE A 117 -7.04 -3.71 -6.92
CA PHE A 117 -5.86 -3.67 -6.05
C PHE A 117 -5.96 -4.59 -4.80
N PRO A 118 -7.15 -4.84 -4.21
CA PRO A 118 -7.29 -5.78 -3.09
C PRO A 118 -6.76 -7.18 -3.38
N ASP A 119 -6.87 -7.68 -4.61
CA ASP A 119 -6.36 -9.00 -5.00
C ASP A 119 -4.84 -9.10 -4.88
N HIS A 120 -4.16 -7.95 -4.79
CA HIS A 120 -2.71 -7.83 -4.64
C HIS A 120 -2.27 -7.49 -3.20
N PHE A 121 -3.14 -7.52 -2.20
CA PHE A 121 -2.78 -7.16 -0.81
C PHE A 121 -1.58 -7.96 -0.26
N GLY A 122 -1.40 -9.21 -0.75
CA GLY A 122 -0.29 -10.10 -0.41
C GLY A 122 1.10 -9.46 -0.61
N PHE A 123 1.24 -8.60 -1.62
CA PHE A 123 2.46 -7.85 -1.94
C PHE A 123 2.88 -6.91 -0.80
N PHE A 124 1.91 -6.35 -0.08
CA PHE A 124 2.13 -5.38 0.99
C PHE A 124 2.16 -5.99 2.39
N LEU A 125 1.97 -7.30 2.55
CA LEU A 125 2.06 -8.00 3.85
C LEU A 125 3.35 -7.71 4.64
N PRO A 126 4.53 -7.50 4.00
CA PRO A 126 5.73 -7.08 4.73
C PRO A 126 5.58 -5.75 5.49
N LEU A 127 4.65 -4.86 5.10
CA LEU A 127 4.32 -3.64 5.86
C LEU A 127 3.73 -3.96 7.23
N ALA A 128 2.96 -5.04 7.33
CA ALA A 128 2.41 -5.55 8.58
C ALA A 128 3.41 -6.44 9.37
N GLY A 129 4.64 -6.57 8.89
CA GLY A 129 5.65 -7.46 9.47
C GLY A 129 5.40 -8.94 9.18
N ILE A 130 4.54 -9.25 8.21
CA ILE A 130 4.19 -10.62 7.82
C ILE A 130 5.07 -11.00 6.61
N SER A 131 5.91 -12.04 6.77
CA SER A 131 6.68 -12.61 5.67
C SER A 131 5.93 -13.81 5.10
N THR A 132 5.77 -13.87 3.78
CA THR A 132 5.02 -14.93 3.05
C THR A 132 5.66 -16.33 3.12
N VAL A 133 6.76 -16.52 3.87
CA VAL A 133 7.54 -17.76 3.92
C VAL A 133 6.82 -18.93 4.64
N LYS A 134 5.59 -18.77 5.19
CA LYS A 134 4.96 -19.86 5.96
C LYS A 134 3.44 -20.07 5.91
N GLN A 135 2.63 -19.29 5.19
CA GLN A 135 1.16 -19.49 5.23
C GLN A 135 0.49 -19.88 3.91
N ILE A 136 1.19 -19.84 2.76
CA ILE A 136 0.65 -20.39 1.49
C ILE A 136 0.92 -21.91 1.43
N ARG A 137 0.46 -22.64 2.43
CA ARG A 137 0.28 -24.11 2.35
C ARG A 137 -0.98 -24.59 3.08
N GLU A 138 -1.64 -23.75 3.88
CA GLU A 138 -2.83 -24.16 4.64
C GLU A 138 -4.13 -23.47 4.20
N SER A 139 -4.10 -22.29 3.57
CA SER A 139 -5.35 -21.55 3.24
C SER A 139 -5.90 -21.77 1.83
N ALA A 140 -5.11 -22.31 0.89
CA ALA A 140 -5.57 -22.51 -0.50
C ALA A 140 -6.27 -23.87 -0.76
N PHE A 141 -6.21 -24.81 0.20
CA PHE A 141 -6.75 -26.15 0.00
C PHE A 141 -8.14 -26.40 0.63
N ASP A 142 -8.65 -25.53 1.50
CA ASP A 142 -9.79 -25.92 2.37
C ASP A 142 -11.14 -25.20 2.11
N ILE A 143 -11.26 -24.31 1.11
CA ILE A 143 -12.51 -23.54 0.91
C ILE A 143 -13.28 -23.87 -0.39
N LYS A 144 -12.77 -24.74 -1.28
CA LYS A 144 -13.46 -25.04 -2.55
C LYS A 144 -13.87 -26.51 -2.79
N ALA A 145 -14.00 -27.32 -1.74
CA ALA A 145 -14.39 -28.73 -1.85
C ALA A 145 -15.56 -29.16 -0.94
N THR A 146 -16.50 -28.27 -0.60
CA THR A 146 -17.84 -28.67 -0.14
C THR A 146 -18.88 -27.73 -0.72
N GLY A 147 -19.33 -28.08 -1.92
CA GLY A 147 -20.58 -27.61 -2.52
C GLY A 147 -21.12 -28.77 -3.34
N ARG A 148 -22.11 -29.48 -2.79
CA ARG A 148 -22.84 -30.56 -3.46
C ARG A 148 -23.67 -30.04 -4.62
#